data_AF-A0A923NUM3-F1
#
_entry.id   AF-A0A923NUM3-F1
#
_cell.length_a   1.000
_cell.length_b   1.000
_cell.length_c   1.000
_cell.angle_alpha   90.00
_cell.angle_beta   90.00
_cell.angle_gamma   90.00
#
_symmetry.space_group_name_H-M   'P 1'
#
loop_
_entity.id
_entity.type
_entity.pdbx_description
1 polymer ?
#
loop_
_entity_poly.entity_id
_entity_poly.type
_entity_poly.pdbx_seq_one_letter_code
_entity_poly.pdbx_strand_id
1 'polypeptide(L)'
;MYPYKNIFISILFSFVIFLVSCSDALFQKLNVSDVIYDDAKITITFTTDVDEDSVQKSITLLEDSATVIGYFQCLDSQIVFFPSNGIQKNYDYDLIISTACEDRNGNSLMQDYHFSFSTRDEHERPHVISIVPTNQQYIDTELNYIDITFSEPILQESFINALDISPSIEFFLEFNDNNSQVKIIPQKPLTLNTDYVITINTELSDLARNTMLEEKKYMFFYNRKDILPDYKVSIYDTDDLLITELNPNANEHNIPANCSIRIDFEHKMDLSAVSAYFYFTPIVDYKILKDEINGKYVIFNITNAQWNAKYDLTFLNGMPDIYGQRYQYVQVYTFTTDNELNMPPKFLEGIIQTSDWKNSTLYETIDYAYLSEEKNYSNISFSNDYTVGNARKSEAYLLFYTSNQSNGIDVYSLRDGLSVSTTNNCCQIVIKTIEKMDTLPSNVINLFNVDFSGTAGKVDIFYVVFEVTNSSNSGLVHFILETEIQDTLKNQLDRKYDFILNK
;
A
#
# COMPACT_ATOMS: atom_id res chain seq x y z
N MET A 1 -96.25 -61.66 -64.64
CA MET A 1 -95.97 -62.91 -63.89
C MET A 1 -95.56 -62.49 -62.47
N TYR A 2 -96.51 -62.58 -61.52
CA TYR A 2 -96.31 -62.55 -60.05
C TYR A 2 -95.52 -63.81 -59.59
N PRO A 3 -95.20 -64.07 -58.29
CA PRO A 3 -95.13 -63.27 -57.04
C PRO A 3 -93.97 -63.62 -56.03
N TYR A 4 -93.87 -62.81 -54.95
CA TYR A 4 -93.52 -63.05 -53.51
C TYR A 4 -92.66 -64.25 -53.02
N LYS A 5 -91.70 -63.95 -52.11
CA LYS A 5 -91.26 -64.64 -50.85
C LYS A 5 -90.07 -63.85 -50.28
N ASN A 6 -89.81 -63.54 -49.00
CA ASN A 6 -90.31 -63.89 -47.67
C ASN A 6 -89.74 -62.81 -46.71
N ILE A 7 -90.54 -62.00 -46.03
CA ILE A 7 -90.78 -62.05 -44.57
C ILE A 7 -89.94 -63.13 -43.87
N PHE A 8 -88.77 -62.80 -43.32
CA PHE A 8 -88.17 -63.48 -42.15
C PHE A 8 -86.88 -62.80 -41.62
N ILE A 9 -86.80 -61.46 -41.56
CA ILE A 9 -85.73 -60.78 -40.78
C ILE A 9 -86.32 -59.55 -40.08
N SER A 10 -87.36 -59.74 -39.28
CA SER A 10 -87.80 -58.75 -38.28
C SER A 10 -87.85 -59.33 -36.85
N ILE A 11 -87.24 -60.50 -36.63
CA ILE A 11 -87.20 -61.17 -35.33
C ILE A 11 -85.76 -61.23 -34.77
N LEU A 12 -84.73 -60.87 -35.53
CA LEU A 12 -83.34 -60.85 -35.03
C LEU A 12 -82.83 -59.46 -34.58
N PHE A 13 -83.58 -58.38 -34.84
CA PHE A 13 -83.19 -57.03 -34.42
C PHE A 13 -83.88 -56.54 -33.12
N SER A 14 -84.89 -57.27 -32.64
CA SER A 14 -85.55 -56.97 -31.36
C SER A 14 -84.94 -57.72 -30.16
N PHE A 15 -84.01 -58.66 -30.38
CA PHE A 15 -83.38 -59.42 -29.29
C PHE A 15 -81.96 -58.93 -28.95
N VAL A 16 -81.32 -58.16 -29.84
CA VAL A 16 -80.00 -57.56 -29.59
C VAL A 16 -80.10 -56.24 -28.81
N ILE A 17 -81.25 -55.55 -28.87
CA ILE A 17 -81.48 -54.29 -28.14
C ILE A 17 -81.89 -54.54 -26.67
N PHE A 18 -82.30 -55.75 -26.30
CA PHE A 18 -82.62 -56.12 -24.91
C PHE A 18 -81.45 -56.74 -24.12
N LEU A 19 -80.35 -57.13 -24.78
CA LEU A 19 -79.18 -57.68 -24.09
C LEU A 19 -78.13 -56.61 -23.73
N VAL A 20 -78.11 -55.47 -24.44
CA VAL A 20 -77.20 -54.36 -24.13
C VAL A 20 -77.62 -53.60 -22.87
N SER A 21 -78.91 -53.63 -22.48
CA SER A 21 -79.36 -52.95 -21.25
C SER A 21 -79.15 -53.76 -19.96
N CYS A 22 -78.70 -55.01 -20.06
CA CYS A 22 -78.51 -55.86 -18.88
C CYS A 22 -77.04 -55.91 -18.42
N SER A 23 -76.06 -55.74 -19.34
CA SER A 23 -74.63 -55.67 -18.96
C SER A 23 -74.27 -54.36 -18.25
N ASP A 24 -74.80 -53.22 -18.71
CA ASP A 24 -74.58 -51.91 -18.08
C ASP A 24 -75.32 -51.76 -16.73
N ALA A 25 -76.34 -52.60 -16.49
CA ALA A 25 -77.09 -52.61 -15.23
C ALA A 25 -76.50 -53.57 -14.18
N LEU A 26 -75.57 -54.47 -14.56
CA LEU A 26 -75.00 -55.49 -13.68
C LEU A 26 -73.58 -55.17 -13.17
N PHE A 27 -72.88 -54.22 -13.78
CA PHE A 27 -71.55 -53.80 -13.33
C PHE A 27 -71.50 -52.28 -13.23
N GLN A 28 -71.66 -51.78 -12.01
CA GLN A 28 -71.52 -50.35 -11.75
C GLN A 28 -70.05 -49.97 -11.93
N LYS A 29 -69.80 -49.05 -12.85
CA LYS A 29 -68.44 -48.63 -13.21
C LYS A 29 -67.80 -47.83 -12.08
N LEU A 30 -66.61 -48.26 -11.64
CA LEU A 30 -65.78 -47.51 -10.70
C LEU A 30 -65.26 -46.21 -11.36
N ASN A 31 -65.55 -45.08 -10.76
CA ASN A 31 -64.96 -43.78 -11.06
C ASN A 31 -64.82 -42.97 -9.77
N VAL A 32 -63.95 -41.97 -9.78
CA VAL A 32 -63.93 -40.93 -8.75
C VAL A 32 -65.11 -39.99 -9.02
N SER A 33 -65.99 -39.82 -8.03
CA SER A 33 -67.16 -38.95 -8.11
C SER A 33 -66.87 -37.54 -7.61
N ASP A 34 -66.04 -37.41 -6.58
CA ASP A 34 -65.65 -36.11 -6.01
C ASP A 34 -64.31 -36.19 -5.25
N VAL A 35 -63.58 -35.08 -5.20
CA VAL A 35 -62.40 -34.89 -4.36
C VAL A 35 -62.47 -33.53 -3.69
N ILE A 36 -62.51 -33.54 -2.36
CA ILE A 36 -62.50 -32.34 -1.52
C ILE A 36 -61.32 -32.39 -0.57
N TYR A 37 -60.76 -31.23 -0.23
CA TYR A 37 -59.66 -31.11 0.72
C TYR A 37 -59.94 -29.99 1.72
N ASP A 38 -59.34 -30.12 2.90
CA ASP A 38 -59.24 -29.09 3.93
C ASP A 38 -57.82 -29.12 4.55
N ASP A 39 -57.53 -28.25 5.52
CA ASP A 39 -56.20 -28.14 6.15
C ASP A 39 -55.68 -29.47 6.75
N ALA A 40 -56.57 -30.42 7.05
CA ALA A 40 -56.22 -31.67 7.72
C ALA A 40 -56.21 -32.90 6.80
N LYS A 41 -56.98 -32.92 5.71
CA LYS A 41 -57.24 -34.16 4.96
C LYS A 41 -57.68 -33.93 3.51
N ILE A 42 -57.58 -35.00 2.73
CA ILE A 42 -58.20 -35.13 1.40
C ILE A 42 -59.25 -36.23 1.48
N THR A 43 -60.48 -35.94 1.05
CA THR A 43 -61.58 -36.91 0.97
C THR A 43 -61.90 -37.20 -0.49
N ILE A 44 -61.78 -38.47 -0.85
CA ILE A 44 -62.01 -39.00 -2.19
C ILE A 44 -63.30 -39.83 -2.13
N THR A 45 -64.27 -39.52 -2.97
CA THR A 45 -65.51 -40.27 -3.07
C THR A 45 -65.55 -41.01 -4.40
N PHE A 46 -65.92 -42.28 -4.38
CA PHE A 46 -66.06 -43.14 -5.55
C PHE A 46 -67.53 -43.39 -5.89
N THR A 47 -67.81 -43.90 -7.09
CA THR A 47 -69.15 -44.28 -7.53
C THR A 47 -69.66 -45.58 -6.89
N THR A 48 -68.76 -46.40 -6.35
CA THR A 48 -69.01 -47.73 -5.77
C THR A 48 -68.12 -47.96 -4.55
N ASP A 49 -68.45 -48.97 -3.73
CA ASP A 49 -67.60 -49.41 -2.63
C ASP A 49 -66.25 -49.91 -3.17
N VAL A 50 -65.15 -49.41 -2.60
CA VAL A 50 -63.79 -49.74 -3.03
C VAL A 50 -63.18 -50.88 -2.23
N ASP A 51 -62.22 -51.59 -2.85
CA ASP A 51 -61.34 -52.50 -2.12
C ASP A 51 -60.27 -51.69 -1.36
N GLU A 52 -60.20 -51.87 -0.04
CA GLU A 52 -59.37 -51.05 0.84
C GLU A 52 -57.86 -51.24 0.60
N ASP A 53 -57.42 -52.46 0.26
CA ASP A 53 -56.00 -52.75 0.06
C ASP A 53 -55.52 -52.22 -1.30
N SER A 54 -56.33 -52.36 -2.36
CA SER A 54 -55.98 -51.82 -3.67
C SER A 54 -55.98 -50.29 -3.67
N VAL A 55 -56.97 -49.64 -3.03
CA VAL A 55 -57.11 -48.18 -3.07
C VAL A 55 -55.94 -47.50 -2.36
N GLN A 56 -55.50 -48.02 -1.20
CA GLN A 56 -54.36 -47.48 -0.45
C GLN A 56 -53.04 -47.59 -1.22
N LYS A 57 -52.88 -48.62 -2.05
CA LYS A 57 -51.70 -48.80 -2.91
C LYS A 57 -51.76 -47.97 -4.18
N SER A 58 -52.96 -47.59 -4.60
CA SER A 58 -53.20 -46.88 -5.85
C SER A 58 -53.14 -45.35 -5.74
N ILE A 59 -53.33 -44.80 -4.53
CA ILE A 59 -53.35 -43.36 -4.26
C ILE A 59 -51.94 -42.85 -3.92
N THR A 60 -51.50 -41.81 -4.63
CA THR A 60 -50.28 -41.06 -4.33
C THR A 60 -50.62 -39.58 -4.26
N LEU A 61 -50.20 -38.90 -3.20
CA LEU A 61 -50.22 -37.43 -3.11
C LEU A 61 -48.79 -36.93 -3.21
N LEU A 62 -48.55 -35.97 -4.11
CA LEU A 62 -47.29 -35.24 -4.21
C LEU A 62 -47.47 -33.81 -3.67
N GLU A 63 -46.45 -33.29 -2.99
CA GLU A 63 -46.29 -31.91 -2.51
C GLU A 63 -45.01 -31.36 -3.15
N ASP A 64 -45.12 -30.37 -4.04
CA ASP A 64 -44.01 -29.87 -4.86
C ASP A 64 -43.15 -31.02 -5.48
N SER A 65 -43.79 -32.07 -6.00
CA SER A 65 -43.20 -33.31 -6.54
C SER A 65 -42.65 -34.33 -5.51
N ALA A 66 -42.67 -34.04 -4.22
CA ALA A 66 -42.28 -34.99 -3.17
C ALA A 66 -43.49 -35.79 -2.67
N THR A 67 -43.36 -37.10 -2.50
CA THR A 67 -44.48 -37.92 -2.01
C THR A 67 -44.82 -37.60 -0.56
N VAL A 68 -46.09 -37.28 -0.33
CA VAL A 68 -46.64 -37.03 1.01
C VAL A 68 -47.01 -38.36 1.65
N ILE A 69 -46.44 -38.63 2.82
CA ILE A 69 -46.83 -39.79 3.63
C ILE A 69 -48.03 -39.45 4.53
N GLY A 70 -48.84 -40.45 4.81
CA GLY A 70 -50.04 -40.30 5.61
C GLY A 70 -50.68 -41.64 5.92
N TYR A 71 -51.88 -41.58 6.50
CA TYR A 71 -52.69 -42.76 6.72
C TYR A 71 -54.06 -42.59 6.06
N PHE A 72 -54.67 -43.73 5.69
CA PHE A 72 -55.97 -43.77 5.07
C PHE A 72 -57.04 -44.22 6.07
N GLN A 73 -58.22 -43.63 5.98
CA GLN A 73 -59.44 -44.12 6.59
C GLN A 73 -60.44 -44.48 5.49
N CYS A 74 -60.86 -45.75 5.47
CA CYS A 74 -61.77 -46.27 4.45
C CYS A 74 -63.20 -46.35 4.99
N LEU A 75 -64.17 -45.87 4.22
CA LEU A 75 -65.59 -45.79 4.54
C LEU A 75 -66.42 -46.19 3.30
N ASP A 76 -66.46 -47.48 2.99
CA ASP A 76 -67.14 -48.07 1.84
C ASP A 76 -66.76 -47.40 0.50
N SER A 77 -67.53 -46.41 0.03
CA SER A 77 -67.27 -45.66 -1.20
C SER A 77 -66.43 -44.39 -1.00
N GLN A 78 -66.03 -44.07 0.23
CA GLN A 78 -65.26 -42.87 0.56
C GLN A 78 -63.92 -43.24 1.21
N ILE A 79 -62.85 -42.64 0.72
CA ILE A 79 -61.50 -42.78 1.27
C ILE A 79 -61.02 -41.42 1.75
N VAL A 80 -60.57 -41.35 2.99
CA VAL A 80 -60.00 -40.13 3.58
C VAL A 80 -58.50 -40.34 3.78
N PHE A 81 -57.68 -39.53 3.13
CA PHE A 81 -56.24 -39.49 3.32
C PHE A 81 -55.86 -38.37 4.29
N PHE A 82 -55.12 -38.72 5.34
CA PHE A 82 -54.58 -37.80 6.34
C PHE A 82 -53.05 -37.73 6.19
N PRO A 83 -52.53 -36.71 5.49
CA PRO A 83 -51.10 -36.42 5.47
C PRO A 83 -50.52 -36.32 6.89
N SER A 84 -49.31 -36.84 7.13
CA SER A 84 -48.69 -36.83 8.46
C SER A 84 -48.49 -35.41 9.02
N ASN A 85 -48.32 -34.42 8.15
CA ASN A 85 -48.18 -33.02 8.51
C ASN A 85 -49.44 -32.19 8.18
N GLY A 86 -50.56 -32.81 7.78
CA GLY A 86 -51.70 -32.08 7.20
C GLY A 86 -51.37 -31.47 5.84
N ILE A 87 -52.29 -30.65 5.32
CA ILE A 87 -52.09 -29.88 4.09
C ILE A 87 -51.39 -28.56 4.46
N GLN A 88 -50.14 -28.41 4.01
CA GLN A 88 -49.30 -27.25 4.28
C GLN A 88 -49.65 -26.08 3.35
N LYS A 89 -49.39 -24.85 3.81
CA LYS A 89 -49.55 -23.64 3.00
C LYS A 89 -48.38 -23.43 2.05
N ASN A 90 -48.62 -22.75 0.94
CA ASN A 90 -47.61 -22.42 -0.07
C ASN A 90 -46.99 -23.63 -0.78
N TYR A 91 -47.80 -24.65 -1.05
CA TYR A 91 -47.41 -25.85 -1.80
C TYR A 91 -48.38 -26.14 -2.94
N ASP A 92 -47.86 -26.76 -3.98
CA ASP A 92 -48.68 -27.36 -5.03
C ASP A 92 -48.84 -28.86 -4.74
N TYR A 93 -50.09 -29.33 -4.77
CA TYR A 93 -50.45 -30.71 -4.50
C TYR A 93 -50.98 -31.40 -5.76
N ASP A 94 -50.46 -32.60 -6.02
CA ASP A 94 -50.93 -33.47 -7.10
C ASP A 94 -51.39 -34.82 -6.53
N LEU A 95 -52.70 -35.07 -6.57
CA LEU A 95 -53.30 -36.35 -6.24
C LEU A 95 -53.39 -37.21 -7.50
N ILE A 96 -52.81 -38.42 -7.42
CA ILE A 96 -52.82 -39.42 -8.48
C ILE A 96 -53.48 -40.69 -7.93
N ILE A 97 -54.50 -41.18 -8.62
CA ILE A 97 -55.13 -42.47 -8.32
C ILE A 97 -54.96 -43.36 -9.54
N SER A 98 -54.11 -44.37 -9.43
CA SER A 98 -53.77 -45.22 -10.57
C SER A 98 -54.87 -46.21 -10.93
N THR A 99 -54.79 -46.77 -12.14
CA THR A 99 -55.62 -47.89 -12.62
C THR A 99 -55.54 -49.17 -11.76
N ALA A 100 -54.62 -49.26 -10.80
CA ALA A 100 -54.59 -50.35 -9.82
C ALA A 100 -55.70 -50.25 -8.74
N CYS A 101 -56.45 -49.13 -8.70
CA CYS A 101 -57.60 -48.97 -7.82
C CYS A 101 -58.78 -49.82 -8.31
N GLU A 102 -59.27 -50.72 -7.46
CA GLU A 102 -60.38 -51.65 -7.74
C GLU A 102 -61.57 -51.47 -6.79
N ASP A 103 -62.77 -51.78 -7.28
CA ASP A 103 -63.97 -51.93 -6.44
C ASP A 103 -64.00 -53.32 -5.76
N ARG A 104 -64.95 -53.55 -4.84
CA ARG A 104 -65.11 -54.86 -4.18
C ARG A 104 -65.43 -56.03 -5.14
N ASN A 105 -65.76 -55.75 -6.39
CA ASN A 105 -66.03 -56.74 -7.44
C ASN A 105 -64.82 -56.94 -8.38
N GLY A 106 -63.69 -56.26 -8.14
CA GLY A 106 -62.48 -56.31 -8.96
C GLY A 106 -62.55 -55.45 -10.23
N ASN A 107 -63.46 -54.49 -10.31
CA ASN A 107 -63.51 -53.54 -11.43
C ASN A 107 -62.52 -52.40 -11.16
N SER A 108 -61.55 -52.23 -12.06
CA SER A 108 -60.54 -51.17 -11.97
C SER A 108 -61.01 -49.82 -12.51
N LEU A 109 -60.33 -48.73 -12.14
CA LEU A 109 -60.41 -47.47 -12.88
C LEU A 109 -59.96 -47.67 -14.33
N MET A 110 -60.64 -47.00 -15.28
CA MET A 110 -60.29 -47.11 -16.71
C MET A 110 -58.98 -46.39 -17.08
N GLN A 111 -58.63 -45.35 -16.34
CA GLN A 111 -57.44 -44.53 -16.51
C GLN A 111 -57.06 -43.94 -15.15
N ASP A 112 -55.81 -43.50 -15.03
CA ASP A 112 -55.36 -42.77 -13.85
C ASP A 112 -56.20 -41.49 -13.68
N TYR A 113 -56.61 -41.23 -12.45
CA TYR A 113 -57.30 -40.02 -12.07
C TYR A 113 -56.31 -39.03 -11.49
N HIS A 114 -56.35 -37.80 -11.98
CA HIS A 114 -55.49 -36.71 -11.54
C HIS A 114 -56.33 -35.57 -11.00
N PHE A 115 -55.94 -35.07 -9.83
CA PHE A 115 -56.52 -33.87 -9.24
C PHE A 115 -55.41 -33.03 -8.62
N SER A 116 -55.28 -31.79 -9.08
CA SER A 116 -54.27 -30.86 -8.58
C SER A 116 -54.93 -29.69 -7.90
N PHE A 117 -54.34 -29.22 -6.81
CA PHE A 117 -54.73 -28.00 -6.13
C PHE A 117 -53.50 -27.29 -5.56
N SER A 118 -53.61 -25.99 -5.34
CA SER A 118 -52.53 -25.18 -4.76
C SER A 118 -53.01 -24.52 -3.48
N THR A 119 -52.14 -24.47 -2.49
CA THR A 119 -52.31 -23.67 -1.27
C THR A 119 -51.45 -22.41 -1.30
N ARG A 120 -50.85 -22.06 -2.45
CA ARG A 120 -50.15 -20.79 -2.64
C ARG A 120 -51.14 -19.65 -2.74
N ASP A 121 -50.92 -18.62 -1.91
CA ASP A 121 -51.75 -17.41 -1.91
C ASP A 121 -51.47 -16.52 -3.13
N GLU A 122 -50.27 -16.59 -3.71
CA GLU A 122 -49.84 -15.80 -4.86
C GLU A 122 -48.76 -16.54 -5.71
N HIS A 123 -48.53 -16.10 -6.95
CA HIS A 123 -47.66 -16.77 -7.94
C HIS A 123 -46.70 -15.80 -8.68
N GLU A 124 -46.66 -14.53 -8.28
CA GLU A 124 -45.63 -13.60 -8.73
C GLU A 124 -44.27 -14.05 -8.20
N ARG A 125 -43.19 -13.71 -8.92
CA ARG A 125 -41.84 -14.14 -8.55
C ARG A 125 -41.05 -12.95 -8.06
N PRO A 126 -40.21 -13.14 -7.02
CA PRO A 126 -39.36 -12.07 -6.55
C PRO A 126 -38.36 -11.71 -7.65
N HIS A 127 -38.10 -10.41 -7.79
CA HIS A 127 -37.02 -9.91 -8.62
C HIS A 127 -36.39 -8.67 -7.99
N VAL A 128 -35.15 -8.40 -8.37
CA VAL A 128 -34.43 -7.21 -7.91
C VAL A 128 -34.98 -5.99 -8.64
N ILE A 129 -35.54 -5.03 -7.89
CA ILE A 129 -35.93 -3.70 -8.40
C ILE A 129 -34.69 -2.83 -8.59
N SER A 130 -33.84 -2.75 -7.56
CA SER A 130 -32.67 -1.88 -7.55
C SER A 130 -31.56 -2.44 -6.67
N ILE A 131 -30.34 -2.07 -7.02
CA ILE A 131 -29.16 -2.30 -6.21
C ILE A 131 -28.32 -1.03 -6.18
N VAL A 132 -27.76 -0.72 -5.02
CA VAL A 132 -26.79 0.35 -4.80
C VAL A 132 -25.57 -0.29 -4.16
N PRO A 133 -24.39 -0.28 -4.81
CA PRO A 133 -24.07 0.43 -6.05
C PRO A 133 -24.77 -0.15 -7.28
N THR A 134 -25.09 0.71 -8.25
CA THR A 134 -25.70 0.29 -9.52
C THR A 134 -24.72 -0.51 -10.39
N ASN A 135 -25.24 -1.30 -11.33
CA ASN A 135 -24.39 -2.13 -12.19
C ASN A 135 -23.38 -1.27 -12.97
N GLN A 136 -22.12 -1.68 -12.93
CA GLN A 136 -20.93 -1.03 -13.47
C GLN A 136 -20.63 0.37 -12.90
N GLN A 137 -21.16 0.68 -11.70
CA GLN A 137 -20.85 1.94 -11.04
C GLN A 137 -19.40 1.97 -10.55
N TYR A 138 -18.77 3.14 -10.69
CA TYR A 138 -17.47 3.45 -10.11
C TYR A 138 -17.65 4.20 -8.78
N ILE A 139 -16.90 3.81 -7.75
CA ILE A 139 -17.00 4.37 -6.41
C ILE A 139 -15.61 4.78 -5.92
N ASP A 140 -15.39 6.07 -5.69
CA ASP A 140 -14.15 6.65 -5.15
C ASP A 140 -14.22 7.02 -3.67
N THR A 141 -15.40 6.87 -3.05
CA THR A 141 -15.65 7.14 -1.64
C THR A 141 -15.77 5.86 -0.82
N GLU A 142 -15.77 5.99 0.51
CA GLU A 142 -15.98 4.86 1.41
C GLU A 142 -17.38 4.26 1.20
N LEU A 143 -17.45 2.96 0.91
CA LEU A 143 -18.70 2.23 0.74
C LEU A 143 -19.03 1.44 2.01
N ASN A 144 -19.98 1.94 2.78
CA ASN A 144 -20.37 1.36 4.07
C ASN A 144 -21.32 0.16 3.96
N TYR A 145 -22.11 0.09 2.89
CA TYR A 145 -23.04 -1.01 2.63
C TYR A 145 -23.40 -1.08 1.15
N ILE A 146 -23.89 -2.25 0.74
CA ILE A 146 -24.60 -2.49 -0.51
C ILE A 146 -26.08 -2.66 -0.17
N ASP A 147 -26.98 -1.99 -0.87
CA ASP A 147 -28.42 -2.02 -0.63
C ASP A 147 -29.14 -2.65 -1.82
N ILE A 148 -30.01 -3.62 -1.57
CA ILE A 148 -30.76 -4.36 -2.59
C ILE A 148 -32.25 -4.27 -2.25
N THR A 149 -33.06 -3.86 -3.21
CA THR A 149 -34.53 -3.79 -3.09
C THR A 149 -35.17 -4.81 -4.02
N PHE A 150 -36.09 -5.61 -3.49
CA PHE A 150 -36.85 -6.63 -4.19
C PHE A 150 -38.28 -6.18 -4.46
N SER A 151 -38.94 -6.85 -5.40
CA SER A 151 -40.35 -6.62 -5.74
C SER A 151 -41.33 -6.89 -4.61
N GLU A 152 -40.92 -7.75 -3.68
CA GLU A 152 -41.76 -8.27 -2.60
C GLU A 152 -40.90 -8.81 -1.44
N PRO A 153 -41.51 -9.07 -0.27
CA PRO A 153 -40.85 -9.75 0.85
C PRO A 153 -40.22 -11.09 0.48
N ILE A 154 -38.92 -11.24 0.75
CA ILE A 154 -38.17 -12.48 0.52
C ILE A 154 -37.95 -13.29 1.81
N LEU A 155 -37.71 -14.60 1.66
CA LEU A 155 -37.24 -15.45 2.75
C LEU A 155 -35.76 -15.19 3.02
N GLN A 156 -35.41 -14.92 4.29
CA GLN A 156 -34.04 -14.55 4.65
C GLN A 156 -33.04 -15.68 4.41
N GLU A 157 -33.43 -16.94 4.70
CA GLU A 157 -32.59 -18.12 4.49
C GLU A 157 -32.31 -18.37 3.01
N SER A 158 -33.32 -18.20 2.14
CA SER A 158 -33.13 -18.38 0.69
C SER A 158 -32.21 -17.30 0.12
N PHE A 159 -32.29 -16.06 0.62
CA PHE A 159 -31.35 -15.01 0.23
C PHE A 159 -29.91 -15.31 0.63
N ILE A 160 -29.68 -15.84 1.84
CA ILE A 160 -28.34 -16.22 2.30
C ILE A 160 -27.74 -17.29 1.38
N ASN A 161 -28.53 -18.29 0.96
CA ASN A 161 -28.06 -19.35 0.07
C ASN A 161 -27.89 -18.84 -1.38
N ALA A 162 -28.69 -17.86 -1.80
CA ALA A 162 -28.68 -17.35 -3.17
C ALA A 162 -27.61 -16.29 -3.44
N LEU A 163 -27.11 -15.62 -2.39
CA LEU A 163 -26.15 -14.53 -2.48
C LEU A 163 -24.71 -15.06 -2.58
N ASP A 164 -24.00 -14.63 -3.61
CA ASP A 164 -22.55 -14.78 -3.75
C ASP A 164 -21.89 -13.44 -4.05
N ILE A 165 -20.74 -13.16 -3.43
CA ILE A 165 -19.95 -11.94 -3.65
C ILE A 165 -18.52 -12.34 -3.98
N SER A 166 -18.02 -11.89 -5.14
CA SER A 166 -16.66 -12.13 -5.62
C SER A 166 -15.90 -10.83 -5.83
N PRO A 167 -14.71 -10.62 -5.24
CA PRO A 167 -14.07 -11.52 -4.28
C PRO A 167 -14.85 -11.60 -2.96
N SER A 168 -14.73 -12.74 -2.27
CA SER A 168 -15.45 -13.01 -1.02
C SER A 168 -15.08 -11.97 0.06
N ILE A 169 -16.09 -11.48 0.77
CA ILE A 169 -15.94 -10.58 1.91
C ILE A 169 -16.70 -11.13 3.12
N GLU A 170 -16.27 -10.76 4.33
CA GLU A 170 -17.06 -10.96 5.54
C GLU A 170 -18.08 -9.82 5.66
N PHE A 171 -19.35 -10.13 5.90
CA PHE A 171 -20.42 -9.14 5.98
C PHE A 171 -21.46 -9.47 7.06
N PHE A 172 -22.30 -8.50 7.38
CA PHE A 172 -23.57 -8.66 8.09
C PHE A 172 -24.73 -8.35 7.14
N LEU A 173 -25.89 -8.95 7.42
CA LEU A 173 -27.13 -8.68 6.69
C LEU A 173 -28.12 -7.96 7.59
N GLU A 174 -28.72 -6.89 7.07
CA GLU A 174 -29.83 -6.17 7.71
C GLU A 174 -31.02 -6.18 6.76
N PHE A 175 -32.09 -6.88 7.16
CA PHE A 175 -33.34 -6.94 6.41
C PHE A 175 -34.29 -5.84 6.89
N ASN A 176 -34.81 -5.06 5.96
CA ASN A 176 -35.71 -3.92 6.19
C ASN A 176 -36.98 -4.06 5.36
N ASP A 177 -37.94 -3.17 5.60
CA ASP A 177 -39.20 -3.07 4.83
C ASP A 177 -39.90 -4.42 4.66
N ASN A 178 -40.14 -5.11 5.79
CA ASN A 178 -40.72 -6.45 5.82
C ASN A 178 -39.95 -7.46 4.95
N ASN A 179 -38.62 -7.41 4.97
CA ASN A 179 -37.72 -8.23 4.16
C ASN A 179 -37.78 -7.98 2.64
N SER A 180 -38.33 -6.84 2.17
CA SER A 180 -38.24 -6.46 0.75
C SER A 180 -36.95 -5.67 0.43
N GLN A 181 -36.21 -5.23 1.45
CA GLN A 181 -34.93 -4.56 1.30
C GLN A 181 -33.85 -5.26 2.14
N VAL A 182 -32.65 -5.40 1.57
CA VAL A 182 -31.50 -6.03 2.25
C VAL A 182 -30.27 -5.15 2.12
N LYS A 183 -29.67 -4.80 3.26
CA LYS A 183 -28.34 -4.18 3.31
C LYS A 183 -27.28 -5.22 3.64
N ILE A 184 -26.24 -5.26 2.82
CA ILE A 184 -25.03 -6.05 3.02
C ILE A 184 -23.97 -5.10 3.57
N ILE A 185 -23.54 -5.30 4.81
CA ILE A 185 -22.61 -4.42 5.53
C ILE A 185 -21.26 -5.13 5.67
N PRO A 186 -20.20 -4.73 4.94
CA PRO A 186 -18.87 -5.33 5.09
C PRO A 186 -18.35 -5.20 6.53
N GLN A 187 -17.78 -6.27 7.10
CA GLN A 187 -17.19 -6.25 8.44
C GLN A 187 -15.85 -5.52 8.49
N LYS A 188 -15.18 -5.42 7.34
CA LYS A 188 -13.93 -4.72 7.13
C LYS A 188 -14.07 -3.84 5.89
N PRO A 189 -13.30 -2.73 5.78
CA PRO A 189 -13.29 -1.93 4.56
C PRO A 189 -13.01 -2.80 3.33
N LEU A 190 -13.75 -2.52 2.24
CA LEU A 190 -13.53 -3.20 0.96
C LEU A 190 -12.10 -2.96 0.47
N THR A 191 -11.57 -3.94 -0.26
CA THR A 191 -10.21 -3.86 -0.80
C THR A 191 -10.21 -2.83 -1.93
N LEU A 192 -9.30 -1.86 -1.85
CA LEU A 192 -9.14 -0.83 -2.88
C LEU A 192 -8.77 -1.47 -4.23
N ASN A 193 -9.05 -0.76 -5.34
CA ASN A 193 -8.73 -1.20 -6.70
C ASN A 193 -9.26 -2.61 -7.04
N THR A 194 -10.47 -2.90 -6.57
CA THR A 194 -11.07 -4.24 -6.70
C THR A 194 -12.44 -4.15 -7.36
N ASP A 195 -12.67 -5.06 -8.30
CA ASP A 195 -13.95 -5.24 -8.98
C ASP A 195 -14.76 -6.25 -8.17
N TYR A 196 -15.91 -5.81 -7.65
CA TYR A 196 -16.81 -6.65 -6.88
C TYR A 196 -18.00 -7.07 -7.74
N VAL A 197 -18.28 -8.36 -7.77
CA VAL A 197 -19.41 -8.97 -8.47
C VAL A 197 -20.35 -9.58 -7.43
N ILE A 198 -21.59 -9.13 -7.44
CA ILE A 198 -22.68 -9.65 -6.61
C ILE A 198 -23.55 -10.50 -7.51
N THR A 199 -23.72 -11.76 -7.14
CA THR A 199 -24.60 -12.71 -7.80
C THR A 199 -25.76 -13.05 -6.87
N ILE A 200 -26.97 -13.01 -7.40
CA ILE A 200 -28.17 -13.51 -6.74
C ILE A 200 -28.75 -14.57 -7.66
N ASN A 201 -28.66 -15.84 -7.25
CA ASN A 201 -29.06 -16.98 -8.07
C ASN A 201 -30.56 -17.30 -7.93
N THR A 202 -31.01 -18.37 -8.60
CA THR A 202 -32.42 -18.77 -8.64
C THR A 202 -32.93 -19.48 -7.39
N GLU A 203 -32.10 -19.72 -6.38
CA GLU A 203 -32.55 -20.28 -5.09
C GLU A 203 -33.30 -19.24 -4.23
N LEU A 204 -33.16 -17.95 -4.54
CA LEU A 204 -33.90 -16.90 -3.85
C LEU A 204 -35.41 -17.10 -4.05
N SER A 205 -36.15 -17.08 -2.94
CA SER A 205 -37.59 -17.24 -2.93
C SER A 205 -38.30 -16.21 -2.04
N ASP A 206 -39.54 -15.89 -2.39
CA ASP A 206 -40.47 -15.11 -1.56
C ASP A 206 -41.08 -15.96 -0.42
N LEU A 207 -42.03 -15.35 0.31
CA LEU A 207 -42.79 -16.01 1.38
C LEU A 207 -43.78 -17.08 0.89
N ALA A 208 -44.22 -17.01 -0.38
CA ALA A 208 -45.06 -18.00 -1.04
C ALA A 208 -44.25 -19.12 -1.73
N ARG A 209 -42.92 -19.11 -1.56
CA ARG A 209 -41.97 -20.08 -2.14
C ARG A 209 -41.91 -20.02 -3.67
N ASN A 210 -42.22 -18.88 -4.29
CA ASN A 210 -41.89 -18.69 -5.71
C ASN A 210 -40.42 -18.27 -5.82
N THR A 211 -39.69 -18.90 -6.74
CA THR A 211 -38.26 -18.64 -6.93
C THR A 211 -38.01 -17.64 -8.05
N MET A 212 -36.88 -16.93 -7.97
CA MET A 212 -36.42 -16.05 -9.04
C MET A 212 -36.40 -16.78 -10.40
N LEU A 213 -36.76 -16.06 -11.46
CA LEU A 213 -36.80 -16.61 -12.81
C LEU A 213 -35.39 -16.91 -13.37
N GLU A 214 -34.43 -16.04 -13.08
CA GLU A 214 -33.06 -16.15 -13.57
C GLU A 214 -32.07 -15.51 -12.57
N GLU A 215 -30.83 -15.97 -12.63
CA GLU A 215 -29.72 -15.40 -11.88
C GLU A 215 -29.44 -13.95 -12.33
N LYS A 216 -29.14 -13.07 -11.37
CA LYS A 216 -28.74 -11.68 -11.61
C LYS A 216 -27.31 -11.45 -11.15
N LYS A 217 -26.53 -10.74 -11.97
CA LYS A 217 -25.17 -10.30 -11.67
C LYS A 217 -25.04 -8.79 -11.75
N TYR A 218 -24.44 -8.22 -10.72
CA TYR A 218 -24.15 -6.80 -10.62
C TYR A 218 -22.67 -6.63 -10.32
N MET A 219 -21.99 -5.80 -11.08
CA MET A 219 -20.57 -5.48 -10.85
C MET A 219 -20.44 -4.02 -10.42
N PHE A 220 -19.52 -3.71 -9.52
CA PHE A 220 -19.10 -2.33 -9.26
C PHE A 220 -17.57 -2.26 -9.10
N PHE A 221 -17.02 -1.10 -9.42
CA PHE A 221 -15.58 -0.84 -9.38
C PHE A 221 -15.27 -0.03 -8.12
N TYR A 222 -14.56 -0.60 -7.16
CA TYR A 222 -14.25 0.06 -5.91
C TYR A 222 -12.84 0.68 -5.91
N ASN A 223 -12.81 2.01 -5.87
CA ASN A 223 -11.66 2.86 -5.67
C ASN A 223 -10.48 2.51 -6.60
N ARG A 224 -10.78 2.34 -7.90
CA ARG A 224 -9.82 1.95 -8.93
C ARG A 224 -9.14 3.17 -9.53
N LYS A 225 -7.92 3.47 -9.08
CA LYS A 225 -7.11 4.52 -9.69
C LYS A 225 -6.24 3.91 -10.79
N ASP A 226 -6.36 4.40 -12.03
CA ASP A 226 -5.57 3.92 -13.18
C ASP A 226 -4.39 4.85 -13.53
N ILE A 227 -4.07 5.81 -12.64
CA ILE A 227 -2.99 6.79 -12.86
C ILE A 227 -1.77 6.35 -12.06
N LEU A 228 -0.62 6.22 -12.72
CA LEU A 228 0.63 5.93 -12.02
C LEU A 228 0.92 7.03 -11.00
N PRO A 229 1.40 6.69 -9.80
CA PRO A 229 1.74 7.70 -8.83
C PRO A 229 2.87 8.58 -9.37
N ASP A 230 2.66 9.91 -9.34
CA ASP A 230 3.70 10.90 -9.61
C ASP A 230 4.27 11.42 -8.29
N TYR A 231 5.46 12.02 -8.35
CA TYR A 231 6.16 12.53 -7.17
C TYR A 231 7.17 13.61 -7.53
N LYS A 232 7.56 14.37 -6.50
CA LYS A 232 8.62 15.38 -6.57
C LYS A 232 9.68 15.09 -5.53
N VAL A 233 10.93 15.40 -5.86
CA VAL A 233 12.06 15.27 -4.94
C VAL A 233 12.65 16.67 -4.74
N SER A 234 12.79 17.09 -3.49
CA SER A 234 13.23 18.43 -3.14
C SER A 234 14.21 18.40 -1.97
N ILE A 235 15.18 19.31 -1.98
CA ILE A 235 16.15 19.48 -0.90
C ILE A 235 15.79 20.72 -0.08
N TYR A 236 15.82 20.58 1.24
CA TYR A 236 15.59 21.62 2.22
C TYR A 236 16.82 21.79 3.12
N ASP A 237 17.05 22.99 3.64
CA ASP A 237 18.04 23.23 4.67
C ASP A 237 17.57 22.77 6.06
N THR A 238 18.36 23.06 7.10
CA THR A 238 18.04 22.69 8.49
C THR A 238 16.91 23.51 9.12
N ASP A 239 16.50 24.60 8.47
CA ASP A 239 15.40 25.48 8.88
C ASP A 239 14.12 25.21 8.05
N ASP A 240 14.07 24.07 7.35
CA ASP A 240 12.99 23.64 6.46
C ASP A 240 12.71 24.61 5.28
N LEU A 241 13.72 25.39 4.86
CA LEU A 241 13.62 26.25 3.67
C LEU A 241 14.04 25.47 2.41
N LEU A 242 13.24 25.59 1.35
CA LEU A 242 13.50 24.94 0.06
C LEU A 242 14.78 25.50 -0.56
N ILE A 243 15.73 24.61 -0.85
CA ILE A 243 16.96 24.93 -1.58
C ILE A 243 16.74 24.74 -3.09
N THR A 244 16.33 23.54 -3.49
CA THR A 244 16.13 23.17 -4.91
C THR A 244 15.23 21.94 -5.06
N GLU A 245 14.70 21.74 -6.27
CA GLU A 245 14.05 20.48 -6.68
C GLU A 245 15.06 19.62 -7.45
N LEU A 246 15.15 18.32 -7.14
CA LEU A 246 16.02 17.39 -7.84
C LEU A 246 15.32 16.84 -9.08
N ASN A 247 15.99 16.96 -10.23
CA ASN A 247 15.54 16.39 -11.49
C ASN A 247 16.38 15.15 -11.85
N PRO A 248 15.77 14.09 -12.41
CA PRO A 248 16.53 12.97 -12.93
C PRO A 248 17.52 13.42 -14.00
N ASN A 249 18.75 12.91 -13.96
CA ASN A 249 19.86 13.24 -14.87
C ASN A 249 20.46 14.66 -14.72
N ALA A 250 20.03 15.45 -13.74
CA ALA A 250 20.69 16.70 -13.36
C ALA A 250 21.58 16.48 -12.12
N ASN A 251 22.70 17.21 -12.03
CA ASN A 251 23.50 17.30 -10.81
C ASN A 251 23.27 18.66 -10.17
N GLU A 252 22.51 18.71 -9.08
CA GLU A 252 22.29 19.95 -8.34
C GLU A 252 23.51 20.27 -7.46
N HIS A 253 23.89 21.54 -7.43
CA HIS A 253 25.04 22.06 -6.69
C HIS A 253 24.59 23.01 -5.58
N ASN A 254 25.56 23.48 -4.79
CA ASN A 254 25.39 24.35 -3.64
C ASN A 254 24.56 23.70 -2.51
N ILE A 255 24.65 22.37 -2.37
CA ILE A 255 23.92 21.62 -1.35
C ILE A 255 24.73 21.57 -0.04
N PRO A 256 24.13 21.93 1.12
CA PRO A 256 24.80 21.81 2.41
C PRO A 256 25.08 20.36 2.80
N ALA A 257 26.11 20.15 3.63
CA ALA A 257 26.47 18.84 4.16
C ALA A 257 25.39 18.24 5.09
N ASN A 258 24.57 19.10 5.69
CA ASN A 258 23.41 18.75 6.50
C ASN A 258 22.17 19.34 5.81
N CYS A 259 21.31 18.48 5.29
CA CYS A 259 20.11 18.88 4.58
C CYS A 259 19.04 17.79 4.69
N SER A 260 17.83 18.11 4.28
CA SER A 260 16.72 17.16 4.23
C SER A 260 16.29 16.94 2.79
N ILE A 261 16.29 15.71 2.31
CA ILE A 261 15.72 15.36 1.00
C ILE A 261 14.31 14.85 1.23
N ARG A 262 13.33 15.56 0.71
CA ARG A 262 11.91 15.21 0.80
C ARG A 262 11.40 14.70 -0.54
N ILE A 263 10.67 13.60 -0.49
CA ILE A 263 9.95 13.03 -1.63
C ILE A 263 8.47 13.21 -1.35
N ASP A 264 7.79 14.03 -2.15
CA ASP A 264 6.35 14.29 -2.07
C ASP A 264 5.61 13.47 -3.13
N PHE A 265 4.73 12.59 -2.69
CA PHE A 265 3.91 11.74 -3.54
C PHE A 265 2.55 12.37 -3.81
N GLU A 266 2.11 12.34 -5.07
CA GLU A 266 0.74 12.76 -5.41
C GLU A 266 -0.32 11.79 -4.85
N HIS A 267 0.09 10.56 -4.53
CA HIS A 267 -0.77 9.48 -4.06
C HIS A 267 -0.37 9.03 -2.65
N LYS A 268 -1.33 8.49 -1.90
CA LYS A 268 -1.03 7.90 -0.60
C LYS A 268 -0.27 6.60 -0.82
N MET A 269 0.96 6.54 -0.33
CA MET A 269 1.87 5.41 -0.54
C MET A 269 1.78 4.39 0.61
N ASP A 270 2.12 3.13 0.34
CA ASP A 270 2.45 2.16 1.39
C ASP A 270 3.90 2.36 1.83
N LEU A 271 4.08 3.00 2.99
CA LEU A 271 5.38 3.36 3.54
C LEU A 271 5.99 2.29 4.46
N SER A 272 5.37 1.11 4.56
CA SER A 272 5.80 0.03 5.47
C SER A 272 7.23 -0.47 5.17
N ALA A 273 7.58 -0.58 3.89
CA ALA A 273 8.89 -1.07 3.42
C ALA A 273 9.73 0.01 2.73
N VAL A 274 9.51 1.30 3.02
CA VAL A 274 10.15 2.42 2.31
C VAL A 274 11.67 2.31 2.21
N SER A 275 12.37 1.87 3.26
CA SER A 275 13.84 1.79 3.27
C SER A 275 14.41 0.76 2.30
N ALA A 276 13.59 -0.17 1.80
CA ALA A 276 14.01 -1.14 0.78
C ALA A 276 14.05 -0.53 -0.63
N TYR A 277 13.45 0.64 -0.85
CA TYR A 277 13.32 1.27 -2.16
C TYR A 277 14.29 2.42 -2.39
N PHE A 278 15.03 2.87 -1.36
CA PHE A 278 15.93 4.01 -1.48
C PHE A 278 17.31 3.67 -0.95
N TYR A 279 18.35 4.10 -1.68
CA TYR A 279 19.72 4.05 -1.20
C TYR A 279 20.56 5.17 -1.81
N PHE A 280 21.64 5.54 -1.10
CA PHE A 280 22.58 6.56 -1.54
C PHE A 280 23.90 5.94 -2.03
N THR A 281 24.49 6.51 -3.07
CA THR A 281 25.84 6.18 -3.55
C THR A 281 26.67 7.45 -3.75
N PRO A 282 27.83 7.61 -3.09
CA PRO A 282 28.35 6.77 -2.02
C PRO A 282 27.44 6.79 -0.78
N ILE A 283 27.71 5.91 0.18
CA ILE A 283 26.93 5.83 1.41
C ILE A 283 27.05 7.15 2.18
N VAL A 284 25.92 7.62 2.74
CA VAL A 284 25.83 8.78 3.63
C VAL A 284 24.94 8.44 4.81
N ASP A 285 25.21 9.04 5.97
CA ASP A 285 24.37 8.88 7.15
C ASP A 285 23.09 9.70 7.01
N TYR A 286 21.95 9.07 7.27
CA TYR A 286 20.65 9.75 7.27
C TYR A 286 19.68 9.15 8.28
N LYS A 287 18.69 9.95 8.68
CA LYS A 287 17.48 9.49 9.38
C LYS A 287 16.28 9.63 8.48
N ILE A 288 15.39 8.65 8.51
CA ILE A 288 14.16 8.66 7.73
C ILE A 288 12.97 9.11 8.58
N LEU A 289 12.18 10.04 8.06
CA LEU A 289 10.87 10.42 8.58
C LEU A 289 9.81 10.11 7.52
N LYS A 290 8.65 9.63 7.97
CA LYS A 290 7.55 9.22 7.10
C LYS A 290 6.28 9.93 7.50
N ASP A 291 5.44 10.26 6.51
CA ASP A 291 4.07 10.70 6.78
C ASP A 291 3.18 9.49 7.11
N GLU A 292 3.22 9.03 8.36
CA GLU A 292 2.45 7.85 8.82
C GLU A 292 0.93 8.05 8.72
N ILE A 293 0.45 9.30 8.65
CA ILE A 293 -0.98 9.63 8.64
C ILE A 293 -1.51 9.63 7.20
N ASN A 294 -0.94 10.48 6.34
CA ASN A 294 -1.46 10.66 4.98
C ASN A 294 -0.67 9.89 3.93
N GLY A 295 0.50 9.33 4.27
CA GLY A 295 1.36 8.57 3.35
C GLY A 295 1.83 9.39 2.16
N LYS A 296 1.93 10.72 2.28
CA LYS A 296 2.19 11.63 1.17
C LYS A 296 3.64 12.05 1.03
N TYR A 297 4.48 11.83 2.02
CA TYR A 297 5.89 12.17 1.88
C TYR A 297 6.81 11.28 2.71
N VAL A 298 8.07 11.25 2.30
CA VAL A 298 9.20 10.67 3.02
C VAL A 298 10.32 11.69 3.04
N ILE A 299 10.99 11.85 4.17
CA ILE A 299 12.12 12.78 4.34
C ILE A 299 13.35 11.99 4.78
N PHE A 300 14.47 12.22 4.09
CA PHE A 300 15.80 11.75 4.44
C PHE A 300 16.60 12.93 5.01
N ASN A 301 16.75 12.96 6.33
CA ASN A 301 17.58 13.95 7.02
C ASN A 301 19.03 13.49 6.96
N ILE A 302 19.80 14.05 6.03
CA ILE A 302 21.21 13.76 5.82
C ILE A 302 22.04 14.49 6.87
N THR A 303 23.03 13.78 7.44
CA THR A 303 23.97 14.35 8.40
C THR A 303 25.40 14.02 8.00
N ASN A 304 26.30 14.99 8.14
CA ASN A 304 27.74 14.84 7.95
C ASN A 304 28.13 14.33 6.54
N ALA A 305 27.41 14.76 5.50
CA ALA A 305 27.86 14.51 4.13
C ALA A 305 29.23 15.16 3.89
N GLN A 306 30.08 14.52 3.10
CA GLN A 306 31.44 15.00 2.87
C GLN A 306 31.39 16.25 1.97
N TRP A 307 32.21 17.26 2.29
CA TRP A 307 32.27 18.45 1.45
C TRP A 307 32.80 18.12 0.05
N ASN A 308 32.20 18.73 -0.97
CA ASN A 308 32.53 18.55 -2.38
C ASN A 308 32.42 17.08 -2.85
N ALA A 309 31.56 16.30 -2.20
CA ALA A 309 31.24 14.94 -2.61
C ALA A 309 29.96 14.92 -3.45
N LYS A 310 29.95 14.04 -4.45
CA LYS A 310 28.80 13.81 -5.32
C LYS A 310 28.03 12.59 -4.82
N TYR A 311 26.73 12.73 -4.62
CA TYR A 311 25.81 11.70 -4.15
C TYR A 311 24.69 11.43 -5.16
N ASP A 312 24.36 10.16 -5.31
CA ASP A 312 23.21 9.67 -6.06
C ASP A 312 22.21 9.06 -5.09
N LEU A 313 21.01 9.66 -4.99
CA LEU A 313 19.84 9.04 -4.38
C LEU A 313 19.16 8.18 -5.45
N THR A 314 19.19 6.86 -5.28
CA THR A 314 18.48 5.93 -6.15
C THR A 314 17.13 5.59 -5.54
N PHE A 315 16.05 5.82 -6.30
CA PHE A 315 14.72 5.32 -6.03
C PHE A 315 14.45 4.11 -6.92
N LEU A 316 14.34 2.93 -6.30
CA LEU A 316 14.04 1.67 -6.97
C LEU A 316 12.57 1.59 -7.41
N ASN A 317 12.32 0.80 -8.44
CA ASN A 317 10.96 0.46 -8.83
C ASN A 317 10.30 -0.50 -7.83
N GLY A 318 8.99 -0.70 -7.99
CA GLY A 318 8.22 -1.70 -7.25
C GLY A 318 7.56 -1.19 -5.98
N MET A 319 7.85 0.05 -5.53
CA MET A 319 7.20 0.65 -4.36
C MET A 319 5.69 0.81 -4.62
N PRO A 320 4.83 0.19 -3.79
CA PRO A 320 3.39 0.22 -3.99
C PRO A 320 2.73 1.44 -3.34
N ASP A 321 1.68 1.96 -3.97
CA ASP A 321 0.71 2.80 -3.30
C ASP A 321 -0.35 1.97 -2.54
N ILE A 322 -1.27 2.62 -1.83
CA ILE A 322 -2.34 1.92 -1.09
C ILE A 322 -3.33 1.18 -2.00
N TYR A 323 -3.32 1.46 -3.30
CA TYR A 323 -4.14 0.82 -4.33
C TYR A 323 -3.42 -0.40 -4.94
N GLY A 324 -2.19 -0.70 -4.50
CA GLY A 324 -1.35 -1.79 -5.00
C GLY A 324 -0.65 -1.47 -6.32
N GLN A 325 -0.81 -0.25 -6.86
CA GLN A 325 -0.09 0.19 -8.05
C GLN A 325 1.37 0.44 -7.68
N ARG A 326 2.28 0.04 -8.56
CA ARG A 326 3.72 0.10 -8.29
C ARG A 326 4.42 1.07 -9.22
N TYR A 327 5.37 1.82 -8.67
CA TYR A 327 6.34 2.54 -9.47
C TYR A 327 7.08 1.60 -10.41
N GLN A 328 7.19 1.93 -11.69
CA GLN A 328 7.68 1.01 -12.71
C GLN A 328 9.18 1.17 -13.01
N TYR A 329 9.71 2.37 -12.79
CA TYR A 329 11.04 2.75 -13.23
C TYR A 329 11.95 3.07 -12.04
N VAL A 330 13.22 2.67 -12.16
CA VAL A 330 14.28 3.12 -11.27
C VAL A 330 14.63 4.55 -11.67
N GLN A 331 14.75 5.45 -10.70
CA GLN A 331 15.18 6.83 -10.91
C GLN A 331 16.40 7.15 -10.05
N VAL A 332 17.27 8.00 -10.59
CA VAL A 332 18.50 8.44 -9.92
C VAL A 332 18.53 9.95 -9.88
N TYR A 333 18.68 10.50 -8.68
CA TYR A 333 18.76 11.92 -8.40
C TYR A 333 20.15 12.25 -7.88
N THR A 334 20.83 13.14 -8.57
CA THR A 334 22.24 13.42 -8.32
C THR A 334 22.41 14.83 -7.74
N PHE A 335 23.23 14.96 -6.70
CA PHE A 335 23.55 16.25 -6.09
C PHE A 335 24.99 16.28 -5.55
N THR A 336 25.55 17.47 -5.40
CA THR A 336 26.90 17.69 -4.89
C THR A 336 26.86 18.59 -3.66
N THR A 337 27.50 18.14 -2.57
CA THR A 337 27.54 18.85 -1.28
C THR A 337 28.69 19.85 -1.22
N ASP A 338 28.66 20.86 -2.09
CA ASP A 338 29.71 21.88 -2.28
C ASP A 338 29.28 23.28 -1.78
N ASN A 339 28.28 23.37 -0.90
CA ASN A 339 27.89 24.65 -0.31
C ASN A 339 29.05 25.28 0.49
N GLU A 340 29.27 26.57 0.27
CA GLU A 340 30.33 27.37 0.90
C GLU A 340 30.25 27.38 2.44
N LEU A 341 29.06 27.18 3.03
CA LEU A 341 28.92 27.07 4.50
C LEU A 341 29.68 25.88 5.08
N ASN A 342 29.96 24.86 4.27
CA ASN A 342 30.64 23.64 4.69
C ASN A 342 32.05 23.49 4.11
N MET A 343 32.59 24.52 3.46
CA MET A 343 33.93 24.44 2.87
C MET A 343 35.02 24.40 3.96
N PRO A 344 35.85 23.33 4.00
CA PRO A 344 36.99 23.25 4.92
C PRO A 344 37.98 24.40 4.70
N PRO A 345 38.47 25.04 5.77
CA PRO A 345 39.64 25.91 5.67
C PRO A 345 40.86 25.13 5.15
N LYS A 346 41.77 25.83 4.48
CA LYS A 346 43.03 25.27 3.95
C LYS A 346 44.21 26.10 4.39
N PHE A 347 45.30 25.45 4.79
CA PHE A 347 46.57 26.13 4.96
C PHE A 347 47.17 26.44 3.58
N LEU A 348 47.57 27.69 3.37
CA LEU A 348 48.19 28.12 2.12
C LEU A 348 49.71 28.04 2.22
N GLU A 349 50.28 28.87 3.08
CA GLU A 349 51.73 29.04 3.21
C GLU A 349 52.03 29.66 4.56
N GLY A 350 53.22 29.41 5.08
CA GLY A 350 53.72 30.09 6.26
C GLY A 350 55.20 30.39 6.16
N ILE A 351 55.67 31.35 6.95
CA ILE A 351 57.09 31.62 7.12
C ILE A 351 57.40 31.79 8.60
N ILE A 352 58.62 31.42 8.99
CA ILE A 352 59.18 31.68 10.30
C ILE A 352 60.49 32.43 10.18
N GLN A 353 60.67 33.44 11.01
CA GLN A 353 61.89 34.21 11.16
C GLN A 353 63.02 33.34 11.72
N THR A 354 64.20 33.42 11.12
CA THR A 354 65.40 32.72 11.60
C THR A 354 66.56 33.66 11.93
N SER A 355 66.45 34.95 11.59
CA SER A 355 67.37 36.03 11.96
C SER A 355 66.63 37.35 12.19
N ASP A 356 67.34 38.40 12.60
CA ASP A 356 66.76 39.74 12.75
C ASP A 356 66.34 40.36 11.40
N TRP A 357 65.04 40.62 11.21
CA TRP A 357 64.46 41.18 9.98
C TRP A 357 64.70 42.68 9.76
N LYS A 358 65.69 43.28 10.46
CA LYS A 358 66.08 44.70 10.26
C LYS A 358 66.63 45.02 8.87
N ASN A 359 67.03 44.00 8.10
CA ASN A 359 67.55 44.17 6.75
C ASN A 359 66.41 44.42 5.74
N SER A 360 66.65 45.30 4.76
CA SER A 360 65.68 45.62 3.70
C SER A 360 65.46 44.49 2.68
N THR A 361 66.32 43.47 2.69
CA THR A 361 66.24 42.29 1.82
C THR A 361 66.46 41.06 2.68
N LEU A 362 65.49 40.13 2.64
CA LEU A 362 65.47 38.91 3.43
C LEU A 362 65.79 37.71 2.53
N TYR A 363 66.62 36.79 3.02
CA TYR A 363 67.05 35.60 2.30
C TYR A 363 66.52 34.32 2.96
N GLU A 364 66.01 33.39 2.15
CA GLU A 364 65.55 32.08 2.62
C GLU A 364 66.71 31.31 3.29
N THR A 365 66.41 30.53 4.33
CA THR A 365 67.32 29.74 5.19
C THR A 365 68.29 30.55 6.06
N ILE A 366 68.44 31.85 5.78
CA ILE A 366 69.26 32.78 6.56
C ILE A 366 68.36 33.60 7.48
N ASP A 367 67.41 34.33 6.89
CA ASP A 367 66.54 35.27 7.60
C ASP A 367 65.14 34.73 7.87
N TYR A 368 64.67 33.79 7.05
CA TYR A 368 63.41 33.10 7.26
C TYR A 368 63.44 31.69 6.67
N ALA A 369 62.54 30.83 7.12
CA ALA A 369 62.26 29.53 6.51
C ALA A 369 60.77 29.42 6.17
N TYR A 370 60.45 28.73 5.09
CA TYR A 370 59.07 28.44 4.70
C TYR A 370 58.52 27.26 5.50
N LEU A 371 57.25 27.37 5.87
CA LEU A 371 56.40 26.30 6.35
C LEU A 371 55.49 25.90 5.18
N SER A 372 56.00 25.01 4.34
CA SER A 372 55.25 24.46 3.20
C SER A 372 55.72 23.03 2.92
N GLU A 373 54.82 22.20 2.36
CA GLU A 373 55.14 20.79 2.08
C GLU A 373 56.29 20.66 1.06
N GLU A 374 56.40 21.58 0.11
CA GLU A 374 57.50 21.63 -0.87
C GLU A 374 58.87 21.85 -0.23
N LYS A 375 58.89 22.43 0.98
CA LYS A 375 60.08 22.78 1.74
C LYS A 375 60.35 21.79 2.88
N ASN A 376 59.63 20.68 2.93
CA ASN A 376 59.93 19.60 3.88
C ASN A 376 61.35 19.08 3.66
N TYR A 377 62.06 18.89 4.78
CA TYR A 377 63.48 18.57 4.90
C TYR A 377 64.43 19.64 4.34
N SER A 378 63.96 20.86 4.09
CA SER A 378 64.85 22.00 3.87
C SER A 378 65.53 22.44 5.17
N ASN A 379 66.61 23.21 5.06
CA ASN A 379 67.38 23.64 6.22
C ASN A 379 66.71 24.83 6.92
N ILE A 380 66.63 24.78 8.26
CA ILE A 380 66.27 25.91 9.11
C ILE A 380 67.44 26.25 10.03
N SER A 381 68.00 27.45 9.91
CA SER A 381 69.17 27.87 10.69
C SER A 381 68.89 29.13 11.49
N PHE A 382 68.57 28.96 12.78
CA PHE A 382 68.43 30.10 13.69
C PHE A 382 69.79 30.77 13.94
N SER A 383 69.86 32.09 13.74
CA SER A 383 71.08 32.86 13.94
C SER A 383 71.59 32.80 15.39
N ASN A 384 72.84 33.24 15.61
CA ASN A 384 73.44 33.33 16.95
C ASN A 384 72.72 34.31 17.89
N ASP A 385 71.71 35.03 17.40
CA ASP A 385 70.85 35.86 18.23
C ASP A 385 69.91 35.05 19.14
N TYR A 386 69.59 33.80 18.76
CA TYR A 386 68.65 32.92 19.48
C TYR A 386 69.36 32.01 20.51
N THR A 387 70.22 32.56 21.37
CA THR A 387 71.13 31.75 22.24
C THR A 387 70.50 31.18 23.51
N VAL A 388 71.08 30.07 24.00
CA VAL A 388 70.78 29.45 25.30
C VAL A 388 71.00 30.45 26.45
N GLY A 389 69.92 30.83 27.12
CA GLY A 389 69.92 31.70 28.31
C GLY A 389 69.28 33.08 28.11
N ASN A 390 69.00 33.50 26.87
CA ASN A 390 68.25 34.71 26.53
C ASN A 390 67.27 34.41 25.40
N ALA A 391 66.12 33.84 25.76
CA ALA A 391 65.12 33.44 24.80
C ALA A 391 64.64 34.66 23.98
N ARG A 392 64.78 34.59 22.65
CA ARG A 392 64.37 35.67 21.74
C ARG A 392 63.08 35.33 21.01
N LYS A 393 62.33 36.38 20.68
CA LYS A 393 61.11 36.30 19.88
C LYS A 393 61.49 36.03 18.42
N SER A 394 60.89 35.00 17.85
CA SER A 394 60.90 34.65 16.44
C SER A 394 59.50 34.89 15.91
N GLU A 395 59.39 35.75 14.93
CA GLU A 395 58.13 36.09 14.27
C GLU A 395 57.77 35.03 13.23
N ALA A 396 56.49 34.72 13.08
CA ALA A 396 56.01 33.85 12.02
C ALA A 396 54.66 34.33 11.51
N TYR A 397 54.41 34.06 10.24
CA TYR A 397 53.14 34.38 9.59
C TYR A 397 52.58 33.13 8.96
N LEU A 398 51.33 32.81 9.29
CA LEU A 398 50.59 31.67 8.76
C LEU A 398 49.39 32.18 7.98
N LEU A 399 49.22 31.70 6.74
CA LEU A 399 48.12 32.08 5.87
C LEU A 399 47.16 30.92 5.68
N PHE A 400 45.87 31.20 5.88
CA PHE A 400 44.80 30.24 5.67
C PHE A 400 43.78 30.78 4.67
N TYR A 401 43.21 29.90 3.87
CA TYR A 401 42.09 30.21 2.99
C TYR A 401 40.80 29.68 3.59
N THR A 402 39.74 30.50 3.62
CA THR A 402 38.42 30.13 4.15
C THR A 402 37.28 30.46 3.17
N SER A 403 36.10 29.94 3.47
CA SER A 403 34.85 30.27 2.77
C SER A 403 34.52 31.75 2.78
N ASN A 404 33.82 32.21 1.73
CA ASN A 404 33.28 33.58 1.68
C ASN A 404 32.15 33.81 2.70
N GLN A 405 31.57 32.72 3.24
CA GLN A 405 30.55 32.78 4.28
C GLN A 405 31.18 32.74 5.70
N SER A 406 32.48 32.47 5.79
CA SER A 406 33.21 32.41 7.05
C SER A 406 33.90 33.74 7.34
N ASN A 407 33.98 34.12 8.62
CA ASN A 407 34.77 35.27 9.08
C ASN A 407 36.25 34.91 9.33
N GLY A 408 36.66 33.73 8.85
CA GLY A 408 38.02 33.21 8.91
C GLY A 408 38.24 32.11 9.95
N ILE A 409 39.50 31.76 10.19
CA ILE A 409 39.94 30.80 11.22
C ILE A 409 39.60 31.32 12.63
N ASP A 410 39.07 30.43 13.47
CA ASP A 410 38.92 30.68 14.89
C ASP A 410 40.29 30.63 15.60
N VAL A 411 40.70 31.75 16.19
CA VAL A 411 42.01 31.89 16.82
C VAL A 411 42.22 30.93 18.00
N TYR A 412 41.15 30.54 18.70
CA TYR A 412 41.27 29.58 19.80
C TYR A 412 41.56 28.18 19.26
N SER A 413 40.84 27.73 18.23
CA SER A 413 41.13 26.47 17.56
C SER A 413 42.57 26.41 16.99
N LEU A 414 43.09 27.53 16.45
CA LEU A 414 44.47 27.60 15.98
C LEU A 414 45.48 27.49 17.13
N ARG A 415 45.18 28.05 18.31
CA ARG A 415 46.04 27.93 19.49
C ARG A 415 46.13 26.50 20.01
N ASP A 416 45.03 25.78 19.94
CA ASP A 416 44.98 24.39 20.37
C ASP A 416 45.64 23.47 19.35
N GLY A 417 45.39 23.69 18.05
CA GLY A 417 45.85 22.82 16.98
C GLY A 417 47.24 23.14 16.39
N LEU A 418 47.86 24.28 16.70
CA LEU A 418 49.25 24.56 16.33
C LEU A 418 50.21 24.03 17.40
N SER A 419 51.11 23.13 17.01
CA SER A 419 52.17 22.65 17.90
C SER A 419 53.53 22.61 17.21
N VAL A 420 54.59 22.66 18.03
CA VAL A 420 55.98 22.54 17.55
C VAL A 420 56.71 21.50 18.38
N SER A 421 57.42 20.59 17.72
CA SER A 421 58.27 19.61 18.40
C SER A 421 59.65 19.52 17.74
N THR A 422 60.65 19.14 18.53
CA THR A 422 62.05 19.10 18.08
C THR A 422 62.72 17.79 18.50
N THR A 423 63.69 17.33 17.72
CA THR A 423 64.48 16.13 18.03
C THR A 423 65.90 16.49 18.48
N ASN A 424 66.56 15.57 19.19
CA ASN A 424 67.95 15.72 19.66
C ASN A 424 68.27 16.98 20.48
N ASN A 425 67.24 17.64 21.04
CA ASN A 425 67.36 18.95 21.67
C ASN A 425 68.09 19.96 20.75
N CYS A 426 67.82 19.90 19.44
CA CYS A 426 68.44 20.76 18.44
C CYS A 426 68.08 22.25 18.66
N CYS A 427 66.87 22.49 19.15
CA CYS A 427 66.41 23.76 19.69
C CYS A 427 65.17 23.53 20.56
N GLN A 428 64.78 24.55 21.32
CA GLN A 428 63.50 24.62 22.01
C GLN A 428 62.68 25.76 21.40
N ILE A 429 61.45 25.47 21.00
CA ILE A 429 60.53 26.44 20.39
C ILE A 429 59.23 26.40 21.18
N VAL A 430 58.81 27.55 21.71
CA VAL A 430 57.58 27.68 22.52
C VAL A 430 56.69 28.77 21.91
N ILE A 431 55.43 28.45 21.63
CA ILE A 431 54.44 29.43 21.18
C ILE A 431 54.13 30.39 22.32
N LYS A 432 54.27 31.70 22.10
CA LYS A 432 53.95 32.75 23.09
C LYS A 432 52.65 33.46 22.80
N THR A 433 52.45 33.83 21.54
CA THR A 433 51.29 34.63 21.12
C THR A 433 50.84 34.18 19.75
N ILE A 434 49.53 34.15 19.55
CA ILE A 434 48.88 34.00 18.24
C ILE A 434 47.84 35.11 18.13
N GLU A 435 47.98 35.96 17.12
CA GLU A 435 47.13 37.11 16.82
C GLU A 435 46.72 37.12 15.35
N LYS A 436 45.46 37.43 15.07
CA LYS A 436 44.97 37.65 13.70
C LYS A 436 45.40 39.04 13.24
N MET A 437 45.82 39.16 11.99
CA MET A 437 46.21 40.42 11.34
C MET A 437 45.32 40.74 10.16
N ASP A 438 45.15 42.04 9.89
CA ASP A 438 44.44 42.51 8.70
C ASP A 438 45.34 42.52 7.45
N THR A 439 46.65 42.72 7.62
CA THR A 439 47.62 42.82 6.51
C THR A 439 49.00 42.31 6.93
N LEU A 440 49.77 41.82 5.96
CA LEU A 440 51.18 41.48 6.15
C LEU A 440 52.06 42.73 6.13
N PRO A 441 53.16 42.76 6.91
CA PRO A 441 54.17 43.81 6.81
C PRO A 441 54.78 43.93 5.40
N SER A 442 55.13 45.14 4.96
CA SER A 442 55.60 45.38 3.59
C SER A 442 56.93 44.68 3.23
N ASN A 443 57.77 44.39 4.22
CA ASN A 443 59.01 43.61 4.04
C ASN A 443 58.76 42.10 3.93
N VAL A 444 57.58 41.63 4.37
CA VAL A 444 57.20 40.22 4.44
C VAL A 444 56.25 39.84 3.31
N ILE A 445 55.36 40.74 2.88
CA ILE A 445 54.32 40.44 1.88
C ILE A 445 54.90 39.88 0.58
N ASN A 446 56.08 40.35 0.15
CA ASN A 446 56.75 39.89 -1.06
C ASN A 446 57.42 38.51 -0.92
N LEU A 447 57.46 37.94 0.29
CA LEU A 447 57.97 36.59 0.54
C LEU A 447 56.92 35.52 0.27
N PHE A 448 55.64 35.88 0.29
CA PHE A 448 54.55 34.97 -0.04
C PHE A 448 54.31 34.98 -1.54
N ASN A 449 54.22 33.80 -2.15
CA ASN A 449 53.86 33.67 -3.57
C ASN A 449 52.34 33.62 -3.75
N VAL A 450 51.63 34.45 -2.99
CA VAL A 450 50.17 34.52 -2.97
C VAL A 450 49.76 35.82 -3.64
N ASP A 451 48.99 35.71 -4.72
CA ASP A 451 48.33 36.87 -5.30
C ASP A 451 47.17 37.28 -4.39
N PHE A 452 47.37 38.38 -3.65
CA PHE A 452 46.34 38.99 -2.81
C PHE A 452 45.36 39.87 -3.61
N SER A 453 45.57 40.03 -4.92
CA SER A 453 44.66 40.78 -5.79
C SER A 453 43.45 39.92 -6.18
N GLY A 454 42.23 40.40 -5.87
CA GLY A 454 40.97 39.65 -6.09
C GLY A 454 40.56 38.66 -5.00
N THR A 455 41.45 38.39 -4.04
CA THR A 455 41.28 37.55 -2.84
C THR A 455 41.18 38.36 -1.54
N ALA A 456 41.14 39.69 -1.63
CA ALA A 456 41.00 40.58 -0.48
C ALA A 456 39.79 40.20 0.39
N GLY A 457 40.06 39.74 1.62
CA GLY A 457 39.05 39.25 2.57
C GLY A 457 38.89 37.73 2.65
N LYS A 458 39.66 36.93 1.88
CA LYS A 458 39.55 35.45 1.84
C LYS A 458 40.74 34.71 2.45
N VAL A 459 41.81 35.44 2.77
CA VAL A 459 43.02 34.89 3.37
C VAL A 459 43.15 35.45 4.77
N ASP A 460 43.11 34.58 5.77
CA ASP A 460 43.43 34.95 7.14
C ASP A 460 44.93 34.92 7.34
N ILE A 461 45.43 35.98 7.97
CA ILE A 461 46.84 36.12 8.31
C ILE A 461 46.95 36.01 9.82
N PHE A 462 47.75 35.06 10.30
CA PHE A 462 48.08 34.94 11.71
C PHE A 462 49.53 35.26 11.95
N TYR A 463 49.76 36.19 12.87
CA TYR A 463 51.05 36.47 13.45
C TYR A 463 51.26 35.60 14.68
N VAL A 464 52.31 34.78 14.61
CA VAL A 464 52.70 33.87 15.69
C VAL A 464 54.06 34.30 16.20
N VAL A 465 54.15 34.48 17.52
CA VAL A 465 55.44 34.74 18.19
C VAL A 465 55.88 33.47 18.86
N PHE A 466 57.02 32.95 18.40
CA PHE A 466 57.73 31.86 19.05
C PHE A 466 58.84 32.41 19.95
N GLU A 467 59.07 31.76 21.07
CA GLU A 467 60.29 31.91 21.86
C GLU A 467 61.22 30.76 21.47
N VAL A 468 62.36 31.11 20.86
CA VAL A 468 63.33 30.12 20.34
C VAL A 468 64.60 30.17 21.17
N THR A 469 65.04 28.99 21.60
CA THR A 469 66.34 28.75 22.23
C THR A 469 67.12 27.74 21.38
N ASN A 470 68.12 28.23 20.65
CA ASN A 470 68.93 27.42 19.73
C ASN A 470 70.06 26.68 20.47
N SER A 471 70.35 25.45 20.04
CA SER A 471 71.46 24.62 20.52
C SER A 471 72.48 24.36 19.40
N SER A 472 73.64 23.78 19.71
CA SER A 472 74.61 23.33 18.69
C SER A 472 74.23 22.00 18.03
N ASN A 473 73.26 21.27 18.59
CA ASN A 473 72.86 19.96 18.08
C ASN A 473 72.06 20.08 16.78
N SER A 474 72.26 19.14 15.86
CA SER A 474 71.39 18.97 14.70
C SER A 474 70.19 18.10 15.01
N GLY A 475 69.08 18.36 14.34
CA GLY A 475 67.84 17.61 14.53
C GLY A 475 66.74 18.04 13.57
N LEU A 476 65.54 17.54 13.82
CA LEU A 476 64.34 17.88 13.08
C LEU A 476 63.48 18.82 13.90
N VAL A 477 62.86 19.77 13.22
CA VAL A 477 61.83 20.66 13.77
C VAL A 477 60.54 20.38 13.03
N HIS A 478 59.50 19.99 13.76
CA HIS A 478 58.17 19.75 13.25
C HIS A 478 57.26 20.90 13.65
N PHE A 479 56.64 21.56 12.66
CA PHE A 479 55.52 22.48 12.87
C PHE A 479 54.24 21.78 12.42
N ILE A 480 53.33 21.55 13.35
CA ILE A 480 52.14 20.74 13.11
C ILE A 480 50.90 21.62 13.22
N LEU A 481 50.04 21.53 12.21
CA LEU A 481 48.68 22.05 12.23
C LEU A 481 47.72 20.86 12.25
N GLU A 482 47.04 20.65 13.38
CA GLU A 482 46.09 19.56 13.57
C GLU A 482 44.74 19.84 12.89
N THR A 483 44.01 18.78 12.55
CA THR A 483 42.69 18.89 11.90
C THR A 483 41.63 19.56 12.77
N GLU A 484 41.85 19.68 14.08
CA GLU A 484 40.92 20.34 15.00
C GLU A 484 40.83 21.86 14.83
N ILE A 485 41.79 22.47 14.11
CA ILE A 485 41.75 23.88 13.72
C ILE A 485 40.52 24.10 12.84
N GLN A 486 39.72 25.08 13.21
CA GLN A 486 38.40 25.34 12.65
C GLN A 486 38.27 26.78 12.17
N ASP A 487 37.39 26.98 11.19
CA ASP A 487 36.89 28.29 10.85
C ASP A 487 35.73 28.71 11.78
N THR A 488 35.26 29.96 11.62
CA THR A 488 34.15 30.48 12.42
C THR A 488 32.80 29.79 12.17
N LEU A 489 32.68 28.98 11.10
CA LEU A 489 31.53 28.13 10.81
C LEU A 489 31.70 26.70 11.38
N LYS A 490 32.81 26.45 12.10
CA LYS A 490 33.20 25.16 12.69
C LYS A 490 33.60 24.09 11.67
N ASN A 491 33.95 24.50 10.44
CA ASN A 491 34.56 23.61 9.47
C ASN A 491 36.03 23.38 9.87
N GLN A 492 36.42 22.12 9.96
CA GLN A 492 37.79 21.70 10.31
C GLN A 492 38.73 21.77 9.11
N LEU A 493 40.04 21.89 9.34
CA LEU A 493 41.04 21.78 8.29
C LEU A 493 40.84 20.48 7.49
N ASP A 494 41.03 20.57 6.18
CA ASP A 494 40.88 19.45 5.26
C ASP A 494 41.80 18.26 5.58
N ARG A 495 42.95 18.54 6.18
CA ARG A 495 43.92 17.55 6.64
C ARG A 495 44.85 18.13 7.72
N LYS A 496 45.59 17.24 8.36
CA LYS A 496 46.74 17.60 9.20
C LYS A 496 47.90 18.03 8.31
N TYR A 497 48.59 19.09 8.69
CA TYR A 497 49.84 19.53 8.06
C TYR A 497 51.01 19.32 9.04
N ASP A 498 52.09 18.68 8.59
CA ASP A 498 53.33 18.49 9.36
C ASP A 498 54.51 18.99 8.51
N PHE A 499 55.03 20.15 8.87
CA PHE A 499 56.19 20.76 8.22
C PHE A 499 57.46 20.37 8.96
N ILE A 500 58.31 19.60 8.30
CA ILE A 500 59.51 18.99 8.87
C ILE A 500 60.73 19.73 8.32
N LEU A 501 61.54 20.35 9.17
CA LEU A 501 62.73 21.12 8.76
C LEU A 501 64.00 20.57 9.42
N ASN A 502 65.11 20.59 8.68
CA ASN A 502 66.43 20.14 9.14
C ASN A 502 67.17 21.28 9.81
N LYS A 503 67.43 21.19 11.12
CA LYS A 503 68.10 22.21 11.92
C LYS A 503 69.54 21.88 12.24
#